data_AF-A0A3D8YT90-F1
#
_entry.id   AF-A0A3D8YT90-F1
#
_cell.length_a   1.000
_cell.length_b   1.000
_cell.length_c   1.000
_cell.angle_alpha   90.00
_cell.angle_beta   90.00
_cell.angle_gamma   90.00
#
_symmetry.space_group_name_H-M   'P 1'
#
loop_
_entity.id
_entity.type
_entity.pdbx_description
1 polymer ?
#
loop_
_entity_poly.entity_id
_entity_poly.type
_entity_poly.pdbx_seq_one_letter_code
_entity_poly.pdbx_strand_id
1 'polypeptide(L)'
;MADEQQSKPKQKLGFTIIKNDPTDGHKGFGIGSLSLENITPVMVDTEEGLASIEIGAMHAKSDIERGIKFTTNREDSEGGKLYWLVWVTIDFNQKGPYYAGMTSCEMIVNREKRRGYKLLADHVNLMDKSMKRRIIVDNMDEKSKKILADFLKEHNTDMWNNSEPKLHIDLSEASPDL
;
A
#
# COMPACT_ATOMS: atom_id res chain seq x y z
N MET A 1 -31.51 -16.23 -24.76
CA MET A 1 -30.16 -15.65 -24.95
C MET A 1 -29.65 -15.35 -23.56
N ALA A 2 -28.76 -16.20 -23.07
CA ALA A 2 -28.16 -16.08 -21.75
C ALA A 2 -26.87 -15.28 -21.91
N ASP A 3 -26.73 -14.20 -21.13
CA ASP A 3 -25.45 -13.54 -20.90
C ASP A 3 -25.16 -13.67 -19.40
N GLU A 4 -24.48 -14.76 -19.05
CA GLU A 4 -23.84 -14.93 -17.75
C GLU A 4 -22.60 -14.05 -17.72
N GLN A 5 -22.66 -12.97 -16.93
CA GLN A 5 -21.48 -12.19 -16.58
C GLN A 5 -20.50 -13.07 -15.80
N GLN A 6 -19.45 -13.53 -16.49
CA GLN A 6 -18.28 -14.15 -15.87
C GLN A 6 -17.60 -13.14 -14.94
N SER A 7 -17.90 -13.24 -13.65
CA SER A 7 -17.08 -12.68 -12.58
C SER A 7 -15.69 -13.32 -12.65
N LYS A 8 -14.71 -12.59 -13.19
CA LYS A 8 -13.31 -13.03 -13.20
C LYS A 8 -12.87 -13.28 -11.74
N PRO A 9 -12.26 -14.44 -11.43
CA PRO A 9 -11.77 -14.70 -10.08
C PRO A 9 -10.67 -13.69 -9.75
N LYS A 10 -10.90 -12.86 -8.72
CA LYS A 10 -9.85 -12.04 -8.11
C LYS A 10 -8.77 -12.99 -7.62
N GLN A 11 -7.68 -13.14 -8.36
CA GLN A 11 -6.49 -13.80 -7.85
C GLN A 11 -6.09 -13.07 -6.58
N LYS A 12 -6.19 -13.76 -5.43
CA LYS A 12 -5.65 -13.28 -4.16
C LYS A 12 -4.13 -13.27 -4.29
N LEU A 13 -3.57 -12.22 -4.89
CA LEU A 13 -2.15 -11.91 -4.75
C LEU A 13 -1.92 -11.64 -3.27
N GLY A 14 -1.27 -12.59 -2.59
CA GLY A 14 -0.89 -12.43 -1.18
C GLY A 14 0.32 -11.50 -1.07
N PHE A 15 0.55 -10.97 0.12
CA PHE A 15 1.80 -10.28 0.39
C PHE A 15 2.97 -11.26 0.19
N THR A 16 4.04 -10.80 -0.46
CA THR A 16 5.23 -11.62 -0.67
C THR A 16 5.99 -11.75 0.65
N ILE A 17 5.84 -12.89 1.32
CA ILE A 17 6.54 -13.20 2.57
C ILE A 17 7.78 -14.04 2.19
N ILE A 18 8.93 -13.39 2.00
CA ILE A 18 10.19 -14.13 1.83
C ILE A 18 10.71 -14.52 3.21
N LYS A 19 10.79 -15.83 3.47
CA LYS A 19 11.57 -16.37 4.57
C LYS A 19 13.04 -16.11 4.27
N ASN A 20 13.57 -14.97 4.70
CA ASN A 20 15.01 -14.86 4.88
C ASN A 20 15.35 -15.76 6.08
N ASP A 21 15.81 -16.97 5.79
CA ASP A 21 16.45 -17.84 6.77
C ASP A 21 17.85 -17.27 7.06
N PRO A 22 18.07 -16.57 8.20
CA PRO A 22 19.34 -15.93 8.49
C PRO A 22 20.27 -16.88 9.25
N THR A 23 20.06 -18.21 9.16
CA THR A 23 20.83 -19.17 9.95
C THR A 23 22.18 -19.58 9.34
N ASP A 24 22.61 -18.97 8.22
CA ASP A 24 23.99 -19.08 7.76
C ASP A 24 24.89 -18.00 8.42
N GLY A 25 25.14 -18.17 9.72
CA GLY A 25 26.44 -17.80 10.28
C GLY A 25 26.66 -16.43 10.92
N HIS A 26 25.66 -15.60 11.25
CA HIS A 26 25.91 -14.44 12.12
C HIS A 26 24.75 -14.13 13.08
N LYS A 27 25.05 -14.14 14.38
CA LYS A 27 24.14 -13.76 15.48
C LYS A 27 23.79 -12.28 15.40
N GLY A 28 22.72 -11.94 14.69
CA GLY A 28 22.16 -10.59 14.65
C GLY A 28 20.66 -10.63 14.38
N PHE A 29 19.86 -10.79 15.43
CA PHE A 29 18.41 -10.57 15.31
C PHE A 29 18.16 -9.12 14.86
N GLY A 30 17.55 -8.93 13.69
CA GLY A 30 16.91 -7.67 13.32
C GLY A 30 17.72 -6.64 12.54
N ILE A 31 18.85 -6.99 11.90
CA ILE A 31 19.56 -6.08 10.98
C ILE A 31 19.97 -6.85 9.71
N GLY A 32 18.98 -7.35 8.98
CA GLY A 32 19.12 -7.68 7.56
C GLY A 32 18.73 -6.47 6.72
N SER A 33 19.45 -6.19 5.63
CA SER A 33 19.02 -5.16 4.66
C SER A 33 17.64 -5.53 4.12
N LEU A 34 16.60 -4.76 4.48
CA LEU A 34 15.28 -4.90 3.85
C LEU A 34 15.45 -4.60 2.36
N SER A 35 15.09 -5.56 1.53
CA SER A 35 15.18 -5.48 0.07
C SER A 35 13.78 -5.19 -0.51
N LEU A 36 13.72 -4.97 -1.81
CA LEU A 36 12.45 -4.71 -2.52
C LEU A 36 11.46 -5.88 -2.46
N GLU A 37 11.87 -7.05 -1.99
CA GLU A 37 10.97 -8.19 -1.83
C GLU A 37 10.09 -8.10 -0.58
N ASN A 38 10.48 -7.26 0.39
CA ASN A 38 9.73 -7.03 1.63
C ASN A 38 8.71 -5.90 1.51
N ILE A 39 8.65 -5.21 0.37
CA ILE A 39 7.73 -4.11 0.13
C ILE A 39 6.62 -4.53 -0.84
N THR A 40 5.39 -4.24 -0.46
CA THR A 40 4.20 -4.56 -1.27
C THR A 40 3.43 -3.26 -1.52
N PRO A 41 3.22 -2.87 -2.79
CA PRO A 41 2.30 -1.80 -3.14
C PRO A 41 0.85 -2.24 -2.91
N VAL A 42 0.13 -1.49 -2.10
CA VAL A 42 -1.31 -1.59 -1.91
C VAL A 42 -1.94 -0.34 -2.49
N MET A 43 -2.90 -0.50 -3.39
CA MET A 43 -3.69 0.61 -3.90
C MET A 43 -4.99 0.70 -3.12
N VAL A 44 -5.36 1.91 -2.71
CA VAL A 44 -6.68 2.21 -2.12
C VAL A 44 -7.47 3.04 -3.11
N ASP A 45 -8.62 2.50 -3.52
CA ASP A 45 -9.64 3.19 -4.29
C ASP A 45 -10.64 3.82 -3.32
N THR A 46 -10.60 5.14 -3.19
CA THR A 46 -11.37 5.88 -2.18
C THR A 46 -12.86 5.93 -2.51
N GLU A 47 -13.25 5.82 -3.78
CA GLU A 47 -14.65 5.86 -4.19
C GLU A 47 -15.30 4.49 -4.09
N GLU A 48 -14.63 3.43 -4.57
CA GLU A 48 -15.13 2.05 -4.47
C GLU A 48 -15.04 1.49 -3.05
N GLY A 49 -14.21 2.09 -2.19
CA GLY A 49 -14.00 1.59 -0.84
C GLY A 49 -13.18 0.30 -0.79
N LEU A 50 -12.28 0.11 -1.76
CA LEU A 50 -11.53 -1.14 -1.93
C LEU A 50 -10.04 -0.89 -1.83
N ALA A 51 -9.33 -1.85 -1.25
CA ALA A 51 -7.88 -1.93 -1.34
C ALA A 51 -7.45 -3.25 -2.01
N SER A 52 -6.41 -3.18 -2.83
CA SER A 52 -5.83 -4.33 -3.54
C SER A 52 -4.32 -4.24 -3.57
N ILE A 53 -3.65 -5.40 -3.59
CA ILE A 53 -2.23 -5.46 -3.90
C ILE A 53 -2.04 -5.20 -5.40
N GLU A 54 -1.25 -4.18 -5.73
CA GLU A 54 -1.01 -3.75 -7.10
C GLU A 54 0.47 -3.93 -7.47
N ILE A 55 0.95 -5.17 -7.61
CA ILE A 55 2.35 -5.47 -7.94
C ILE A 55 2.81 -4.70 -9.20
N GLY A 56 1.91 -4.46 -10.15
CA GLY A 56 2.17 -3.65 -11.34
C GLY A 56 2.62 -2.22 -11.04
N ALA A 57 2.23 -1.64 -9.90
CA ALA A 57 2.61 -0.29 -9.49
C ALA A 57 4.12 -0.16 -9.23
N MET A 58 4.83 -1.25 -8.89
CA MET A 58 6.31 -1.26 -8.77
C MET A 58 7.01 -0.81 -10.06
N HIS A 59 6.38 -1.05 -11.21
CA HIS A 59 6.96 -0.78 -12.53
C HIS A 59 6.09 0.14 -13.39
N ALA A 60 5.15 0.89 -12.77
CA ALA A 60 4.17 1.73 -13.45
C ALA A 60 3.31 0.98 -14.50
N LYS A 61 2.97 -0.28 -14.22
CA LYS A 61 2.21 -1.19 -15.09
C LYS A 61 0.88 -1.64 -14.47
N SER A 62 0.41 -1.00 -13.40
CA SER A 62 -0.89 -1.32 -12.83
C SER A 62 -2.03 -1.04 -13.83
N ASP A 63 -3.16 -1.75 -13.69
CA ASP A 63 -4.35 -1.52 -14.52
C ASP A 63 -4.91 -0.09 -14.34
N ILE A 64 -4.61 0.53 -13.20
CA ILE A 64 -4.96 1.91 -12.86
C ILE A 64 -4.09 2.90 -13.65
N GLU A 65 -2.81 2.62 -13.80
CA GLU A 65 -1.86 3.48 -14.51
C GLU A 65 -1.85 3.27 -16.03
N ARG A 66 -2.26 2.10 -16.52
CA ARG A 66 -2.20 1.76 -17.94
C ARG A 66 -2.98 2.76 -18.79
N GLY A 67 -2.29 3.38 -19.74
CA GLY A 67 -2.87 4.31 -20.72
C GLY A 67 -3.06 5.74 -20.22
N ILE A 68 -2.59 6.05 -19.01
CA ILE A 68 -2.65 7.36 -18.37
C ILE A 68 -1.30 8.07 -18.50
N LYS A 69 -1.32 9.33 -18.94
CA LYS A 69 -0.13 10.18 -18.92
C LYS A 69 -0.06 10.91 -17.59
N PHE A 70 0.91 10.53 -16.76
CA PHE A 70 1.14 11.17 -15.47
C PHE A 70 1.92 12.46 -15.60
N THR A 71 1.53 13.46 -14.82
CA THR A 71 2.16 14.77 -14.73
C THR A 71 2.28 15.20 -13.27
N THR A 72 3.07 16.25 -13.03
CA THR A 72 3.19 16.90 -11.73
C THR A 72 2.19 18.04 -11.54
N ASN A 73 1.33 18.32 -12.52
CA ASN A 73 0.26 19.31 -12.41
C ASN A 73 -1.07 18.62 -12.06
N ARG A 74 -1.66 18.98 -10.91
CA ARG A 74 -2.92 18.38 -10.45
C ARG A 74 -4.08 18.74 -11.37
N GLU A 75 -4.09 19.95 -11.92
CA GLU A 75 -5.15 20.47 -12.78
C GLU A 75 -5.33 19.67 -14.07
N ASP A 76 -4.24 19.11 -14.62
CA ASP A 76 -4.28 18.24 -15.80
C ASP A 76 -5.23 17.03 -15.59
N SER A 77 -5.42 16.63 -14.34
CA SER A 77 -6.24 15.49 -13.91
C SER A 77 -7.51 15.92 -13.18
N GLU A 78 -7.94 17.17 -13.32
CA GLU A 78 -9.16 17.69 -12.74
C GLU A 78 -10.38 16.83 -13.11
N GLY A 79 -11.25 16.58 -12.13
CA GLY A 79 -12.38 15.64 -12.23
C GLY A 79 -11.96 14.16 -12.21
N GLY A 80 -10.67 13.89 -11.98
CA GLY A 80 -10.15 12.55 -11.82
C GLY A 80 -10.42 11.98 -10.43
N LYS A 81 -10.31 10.65 -10.38
CA LYS A 81 -10.54 9.86 -9.17
C LYS A 81 -9.29 9.81 -8.31
N LEU A 82 -9.46 9.97 -6.99
CA LEU A 82 -8.39 9.88 -6.00
C LEU A 82 -8.06 8.42 -5.70
N TYR A 83 -6.76 8.12 -5.71
CA TYR A 83 -6.18 6.85 -5.31
C TYR A 83 -5.04 7.10 -4.32
N TRP A 84 -4.87 6.18 -3.38
CA TRP A 84 -3.65 6.12 -2.57
C TRP A 84 -2.80 4.94 -2.98
N LEU A 85 -1.55 5.19 -3.35
CA LEU A 85 -0.54 4.14 -3.43
C LEU A 85 0.17 4.04 -2.08
N VAL A 86 -0.07 2.95 -1.37
CA VAL A 86 0.47 2.67 -0.05
C VAL A 86 1.59 1.65 -0.18
N TRP A 87 2.79 2.02 0.21
CA TRP A 87 3.90 1.10 0.36
C TRP A 87 3.77 0.41 1.71
N VAL A 88 3.68 -0.92 1.72
CA VAL A 88 3.61 -1.70 2.96
C VAL A 88 4.85 -2.58 3.06
N THR A 89 5.62 -2.42 4.11
CA THR A 89 6.82 -3.22 4.38
C THR A 89 6.53 -4.27 5.44
N ILE A 90 6.87 -5.51 5.16
CA ILE A 90 6.76 -6.64 6.09
C ILE A 90 8.14 -7.01 6.62
N ASP A 91 8.19 -7.24 7.92
CA ASP A 91 9.37 -7.75 8.62
C ASP A 91 8.98 -8.82 9.64
N PHE A 92 9.97 -9.43 10.28
CA PHE A 92 9.78 -10.49 11.26
C PHE A 92 10.37 -10.13 12.61
N ASN A 93 9.64 -10.46 13.66
CA ASN A 93 10.11 -10.38 15.03
C ASN A 93 9.87 -11.73 15.75
N GLN A 94 10.12 -11.79 17.06
CA GLN A 94 9.95 -13.02 17.84
C GLN A 94 8.49 -13.53 17.88
N LYS A 95 7.51 -12.67 17.62
CA LYS A 95 6.08 -13.01 17.57
C LYS A 95 5.62 -13.47 16.17
N GLY A 96 6.48 -13.34 15.16
CA GLY A 96 6.20 -13.68 13.77
C GLY A 96 6.28 -12.47 12.82
N PRO A 97 5.71 -12.58 11.62
CA PRO A 97 5.65 -11.46 10.67
C PRO A 97 4.77 -10.34 11.22
N TYR A 98 5.09 -9.10 10.84
CA TYR A 98 4.33 -7.91 11.19
C TYR A 98 4.48 -6.83 10.10
N TYR A 99 3.56 -5.86 10.10
CA TYR A 99 3.66 -4.68 9.23
C TYR A 99 4.64 -3.68 9.85
N ALA A 100 5.84 -3.62 9.30
CA ALA A 100 6.96 -2.89 9.87
C ALA A 100 7.05 -1.44 9.39
N GLY A 101 6.60 -1.17 8.17
CA GLY A 101 6.60 0.17 7.58
C GLY A 101 5.38 0.36 6.68
N MET A 102 4.93 1.60 6.59
CA MET A 102 3.75 1.95 5.80
C MET A 102 3.78 3.42 5.39
N THR A 103 3.74 3.72 4.10
CA THR A 103 3.71 5.12 3.64
C THR A 103 2.70 5.30 2.50
N SER A 104 1.95 6.39 2.50
CA SER A 104 0.90 6.66 1.52
C SER A 104 1.26 7.83 0.59
N CYS A 105 1.04 7.61 -0.70
CA CYS A 105 1.28 8.57 -1.77
C CYS A 105 -0.03 8.89 -2.49
N GLU A 106 -0.34 10.18 -2.66
CA GLU A 106 -1.49 10.62 -3.46
C GLU A 106 -1.25 10.29 -4.94
N MET A 107 -2.31 9.87 -5.61
CA MET A 107 -2.40 9.76 -7.06
C MET A 107 -3.80 10.12 -7.51
N ILE A 108 -3.93 10.88 -8.60
CA ILE A 108 -5.23 11.16 -9.22
C ILE A 108 -5.22 10.60 -10.63
N VAL A 109 -6.30 9.94 -11.02
CA VAL A 109 -6.44 9.37 -12.35
C VAL A 109 -7.75 9.85 -12.98
N ASN A 110 -7.63 10.64 -14.03
CA ASN A 110 -8.74 10.97 -14.91
C ASN A 110 -8.65 10.09 -16.18
N ARG A 111 -9.50 9.06 -16.24
CA ARG A 111 -9.53 8.13 -17.38
C ARG A 111 -10.08 8.76 -18.66
N GLU A 112 -11.01 9.69 -18.56
CA GLU A 112 -11.62 10.38 -19.71
C GLU A 112 -10.59 11.25 -20.44
N LYS A 113 -9.84 12.06 -19.66
CA LYS A 113 -8.76 12.91 -20.19
C LYS A 113 -7.48 12.12 -20.47
N ARG A 114 -7.40 10.87 -20.00
CA ARG A 114 -6.18 10.04 -20.00
C ARG A 114 -5.00 10.78 -19.38
N ARG A 115 -5.27 11.47 -18.27
CA ARG A 115 -4.31 12.26 -17.50
C ARG A 115 -4.32 11.80 -16.05
N GLY A 116 -3.14 11.77 -15.47
CA GLY A 116 -2.96 11.44 -14.06
C GLY A 116 -2.03 12.44 -13.40
N TYR A 117 -2.21 12.61 -12.10
CA TYR A 117 -1.31 13.38 -11.26
C TYR A 117 -0.60 12.41 -10.33
N LYS A 118 0.74 12.50 -10.30
CA LYS A 118 1.58 11.88 -9.27
C LYS A 118 2.95 12.53 -9.24
N LEU A 119 3.55 12.55 -8.06
CA LEU A 119 4.92 13.01 -7.87
C LEU A 119 5.84 11.79 -7.70
N LEU A 120 6.53 11.42 -8.79
CA LEU A 120 7.40 10.24 -8.79
C LEU A 120 8.51 10.31 -7.74
N ALA A 121 9.09 11.49 -7.52
CA ALA A 121 10.11 11.69 -6.49
C ALA A 121 9.57 11.36 -5.09
N ASP A 122 8.35 11.79 -4.77
CA ASP A 122 7.71 11.49 -3.49
C ASP A 122 7.38 10.01 -3.34
N HIS A 123 6.89 9.38 -4.41
CA HIS A 123 6.60 7.94 -4.41
C HIS A 123 7.85 7.11 -4.07
N VAL A 124 9.00 7.42 -4.69
CA VAL A 124 10.28 6.73 -4.41
C VAL A 124 10.79 7.04 -2.99
N ASN A 125 10.71 8.30 -2.55
CA ASN A 125 11.14 8.69 -1.21
C ASN A 125 10.29 8.05 -0.11
N LEU A 126 8.97 7.95 -0.32
CA LEU A 126 8.06 7.31 0.62
C LEU A 126 8.24 5.79 0.62
N MET A 127 8.55 5.18 -0.52
CA MET A 127 8.95 3.77 -0.61
C MET A 127 10.18 3.48 0.26
N ASP A 128 11.25 4.27 0.11
CA ASP A 128 12.47 4.16 0.94
C ASP A 128 12.16 4.34 2.44
N LYS A 129 11.32 5.30 2.79
CA LYS A 129 10.88 5.49 4.18
C LYS A 129 10.11 4.28 4.72
N SER A 130 9.22 3.67 3.93
CA SER A 130 8.54 2.43 4.32
C SER A 130 9.53 1.30 4.58
N MET A 131 10.51 1.11 3.68
CA MET A 131 11.59 0.12 3.88
C MET A 131 12.42 0.39 5.14
N LYS A 132 12.52 1.66 5.57
CA LYS A 132 13.14 2.06 6.86
C LYS A 132 12.18 1.96 8.05
N ARG A 133 11.12 1.16 7.94
CA ARG A 133 10.11 0.90 8.98
C ARG A 133 9.40 2.17 9.46
N ARG A 134 9.23 3.18 8.59
CA ARG A 134 8.48 4.39 8.91
C ARG A 134 7.00 4.19 8.60
N ILE A 135 6.15 4.69 9.48
CA ILE A 135 4.70 4.76 9.31
C ILE A 135 4.34 6.23 9.07
N ILE A 136 3.85 6.54 7.87
CA ILE A 136 3.53 7.89 7.37
C ILE A 136 2.25 7.78 6.55
N VAL A 137 1.11 7.81 7.24
CA VAL A 137 -0.23 7.73 6.64
C VAL A 137 -1.13 8.90 7.05
N ASP A 138 -0.53 9.95 7.62
CA ASP A 138 -1.19 11.16 8.11
C ASP A 138 -1.88 11.99 7.01
N ASN A 139 -1.41 11.87 5.77
CA ASN A 139 -2.02 12.55 4.62
C ASN A 139 -3.32 11.90 4.13
N MET A 140 -3.61 10.66 4.54
CA MET A 140 -4.83 9.95 4.15
C MET A 140 -6.02 10.47 4.95
N ASP A 141 -7.16 10.61 4.27
CA ASP A 141 -8.45 10.84 4.91
C ASP A 141 -8.91 9.60 5.69
N GLU A 142 -9.82 9.83 6.64
CA GLU A 142 -10.32 8.79 7.57
C GLU A 142 -10.92 7.60 6.84
N LYS A 143 -11.71 7.86 5.78
CA LYS A 143 -12.31 6.79 4.96
C LYS A 143 -11.23 5.90 4.36
N SER A 144 -10.18 6.48 3.79
CA SER A 144 -9.09 5.74 3.18
C SER A 144 -8.26 4.97 4.20
N LYS A 145 -8.00 5.55 5.38
CA LYS A 145 -7.33 4.84 6.49
C LYS A 145 -8.13 3.63 6.93
N LYS A 146 -9.45 3.76 7.04
CA LYS A 146 -10.35 2.67 7.41
C LYS A 146 -10.30 1.53 6.39
N ILE A 147 -10.40 1.84 5.09
CA ILE A 147 -10.31 0.83 4.01
C ILE A 147 -8.99 0.07 4.09
N LEU A 148 -7.88 0.79 4.28
CA LEU A 148 -6.56 0.19 4.43
C LEU A 148 -6.45 -0.68 5.68
N ALA A 149 -6.94 -0.21 6.83
CA ALA A 149 -6.91 -0.97 8.08
C ALA A 149 -7.71 -2.28 7.98
N ASP A 150 -8.91 -2.23 7.41
CA ASP A 150 -9.76 -3.39 7.20
C ASP A 150 -9.08 -4.40 6.26
N PHE A 151 -8.49 -3.92 5.16
CA PHE A 151 -7.74 -4.75 4.23
C PHE A 151 -6.55 -5.48 4.87
N LEU A 152 -5.76 -4.78 5.69
CA LEU A 152 -4.61 -5.38 6.38
C LEU A 152 -5.03 -6.43 7.41
N LYS A 153 -6.09 -6.14 8.19
CA LYS A 153 -6.66 -7.10 9.15
C LYS A 153 -7.19 -8.35 8.47
N GLU A 154 -7.93 -8.19 7.38
CA GLU A 154 -8.48 -9.29 6.59
C GLU A 154 -7.37 -10.11 5.95
N HIS A 155 -6.30 -9.45 5.49
CA HIS A 155 -5.18 -10.14 4.87
C HIS A 155 -4.48 -11.08 5.86
N ASN A 156 -4.08 -10.56 7.03
CA ASN A 156 -3.45 -11.37 8.07
C ASN A 156 -3.63 -10.74 9.45
N THR A 157 -4.57 -11.27 10.22
CA THR A 157 -4.90 -10.79 11.57
C THR A 157 -3.73 -10.95 12.55
N ASP A 158 -2.91 -12.00 12.42
CA ASP A 158 -1.75 -12.19 13.30
C ASP A 158 -0.68 -11.14 13.02
N MET A 159 -0.40 -10.83 11.74
CA MET A 159 0.50 -9.75 11.36
C MET A 159 0.03 -8.39 11.85
N TRP A 160 -1.28 -8.13 11.73
CA TRP A 160 -1.90 -6.94 12.30
C TRP A 160 -1.62 -6.86 13.81
N ASN A 161 -1.97 -7.89 14.57
CA ASN A 161 -1.78 -7.92 16.03
C ASN A 161 -0.30 -7.85 16.47
N ASN A 162 0.62 -8.34 15.63
CA ASN A 162 2.06 -8.28 15.89
C ASN A 162 2.69 -6.90 15.58
N SER A 163 1.96 -6.01 14.91
CA SER A 163 2.46 -4.71 14.49
C SER A 163 2.56 -3.72 15.65
N GLU A 164 3.38 -2.69 15.48
CA GLU A 164 3.60 -1.67 16.51
C GLU A 164 2.31 -0.88 16.80
N PRO A 165 2.05 -0.46 18.06
CA PRO A 165 0.86 0.31 18.42
C PRO A 165 0.65 1.56 17.56
N LYS A 166 1.75 2.18 17.10
CA LYS A 166 1.70 3.33 16.20
C LYS A 166 0.92 3.04 14.92
N LEU A 167 1.05 1.84 14.34
CA LEU A 167 0.31 1.44 13.14
C LEU A 167 -1.20 1.48 13.39
N HIS A 168 -1.63 0.93 14.53
CA HIS A 168 -3.03 0.92 14.92
C HIS A 168 -3.55 2.32 15.17
N ILE A 169 -2.77 3.17 15.85
CA ILE A 169 -3.15 4.55 16.15
C ILE A 169 -3.27 5.37 14.86
N ASP A 170 -2.26 5.32 13.98
CA ASP A 170 -2.23 6.14 12.77
C ASP A 170 -3.33 5.74 11.75
N LEU A 171 -3.77 4.47 11.78
CA LEU A 171 -4.85 3.92 10.96
C LEU A 171 -6.22 3.89 11.65
N SER A 172 -6.25 4.03 12.98
CA SER A 172 -7.50 4.19 13.72
C SER A 172 -8.05 5.59 13.49
N GLU A 173 -9.36 5.72 13.63
CA GLU A 173 -10.01 7.01 13.80
C GLU A 173 -9.35 7.70 14.99
N ALA A 174 -8.44 8.65 14.74
CA ALA A 174 -8.09 9.61 15.75
C ALA A 174 -9.34 10.46 15.92
N SER A 175 -10.20 10.11 16.89
CA SER A 175 -11.26 11.01 17.34
C SER A 175 -10.65 12.41 17.49
N PRO A 176 -11.08 13.39 16.69
CA PRO A 176 -10.65 14.75 16.87
C PRO A 176 -11.45 15.33 18.02
N ASP A 177 -11.13 14.98 19.27
CA ASP A 177 -11.63 15.66 20.47
C ASP A 177 -10.75 15.31 21.69
N LEU A 178 -9.71 16.13 21.88
CA LEU A 178 -9.15 16.48 23.18
C LEU A 178 -9.17 18.01 23.31
#